data_AF-A0A3C0HP96-F1
#
_entry.id   AF-A0A3C0HP96-F1
#
_cell.length_a   1.000
_cell.length_b   1.000
_cell.length_c   1.000
_cell.angle_alpha   90.00
_cell.angle_beta   90.00
_cell.angle_gamma   90.00
#
_symmetry.space_group_name_H-M   'P 1'
#
loop_
_entity.id
_entity.type
_entity.pdbx_description
1 polymer ?
#
loop_
_entity_poly.entity_id
_entity_poly.type
_entity_poly.pdbx_seq_one_letter_code
_entity_poly.pdbx_strand_id
1 'polypeptide(L)'
;NVMITGHPYVDVWQAVKPSVIGIDHWPEVPKGQSWKEGVIDALDIKATPASFWKHVLGKVTSWKDLETPLLGAVEELIDFVAPPEP
;
A
#
# COMPACT_ATOMS: atom_id res chain seq x y z
N ASN A 1 23.64 9.33 -8.99
CA ASN A 1 23.34 7.95 -8.56
C ASN A 1 21.85 7.72 -8.59
N VAL A 2 21.41 6.49 -8.83
CA VAL A 2 19.99 6.07 -8.79
C VAL A 2 19.90 4.87 -7.86
N MET A 3 18.89 4.83 -6.99
CA MET A 3 18.62 3.71 -6.08
C MET A 3 17.21 3.18 -6.31
N ILE A 4 17.06 1.85 -6.19
CA ILE A 4 15.78 1.14 -6.31
C ILE A 4 15.69 0.16 -5.14
N THR A 5 14.70 0.33 -4.28
CA THR A 5 14.49 -0.48 -3.05
C THR A 5 13.43 -1.57 -3.24
N GLY A 6 12.41 -1.30 -4.07
CA GLY A 6 11.31 -2.23 -4.34
C GLY A 6 10.34 -2.39 -3.16
N HIS A 7 9.25 -3.13 -3.37
CA HIS A 7 8.31 -3.53 -2.32
C HIS A 7 7.55 -4.80 -2.75
N PRO A 8 7.04 -5.62 -1.82
CA PRO A 8 6.33 -6.86 -2.17
C PRO A 8 4.90 -6.63 -2.69
N TYR A 9 4.42 -5.38 -2.64
CA TYR A 9 3.03 -5.05 -2.95
C TYR A 9 2.81 -4.81 -4.45
N VAL A 10 1.63 -5.22 -4.93
CA VAL A 10 1.20 -4.92 -6.30
C VAL A 10 0.77 -3.45 -6.43
N ASP A 11 0.17 -2.91 -5.38
CA ASP A 11 -0.32 -1.53 -5.30
C ASP A 11 -0.19 -1.00 -3.86
N VAL A 12 -0.14 0.33 -3.69
CA VAL A 12 -0.02 0.98 -2.39
C VAL A 12 -1.17 0.63 -1.43
N TRP A 13 -2.35 0.26 -1.95
CA TRP A 13 -3.45 -0.22 -1.10
C TRP A 13 -2.99 -1.41 -0.24
N GLN A 14 -2.30 -2.38 -0.84
CA GLN A 14 -1.85 -3.59 -0.17
C GLN A 14 -0.80 -3.32 0.93
N ALA A 15 -0.18 -2.14 0.90
CA ALA A 15 0.76 -1.70 1.94
C ALA A 15 0.06 -1.13 3.19
N VAL A 16 -1.26 -0.90 3.15
CA VAL A 16 -2.04 -0.54 4.34
C VAL A 16 -2.37 -1.82 5.10
N LYS A 17 -2.18 -1.83 6.42
CA LYS A 17 -2.50 -3.01 7.25
C LYS A 17 -3.98 -3.38 7.10
N PRO A 18 -4.33 -4.66 6.86
CA PRO A 18 -5.71 -5.13 6.73
C PRO A 18 -6.64 -4.66 7.85
N SER A 19 -6.14 -4.67 9.09
CA SER A 19 -6.88 -4.26 10.29
C SER A 19 -7.35 -2.80 10.27
N VAL A 20 -6.69 -1.92 9.51
CA VAL A 20 -7.03 -0.49 9.40
C VAL A 20 -8.38 -0.28 8.69
N ILE A 21 -8.69 -1.18 7.75
CA ILE A 21 -9.93 -1.16 6.98
C ILE A 21 -10.90 -2.29 7.37
N GLY A 22 -10.56 -3.06 8.41
CA GLY A 22 -11.43 -4.10 8.97
C GLY A 22 -11.54 -5.38 8.14
N ILE A 23 -10.49 -5.72 7.39
CA ILE A 23 -10.41 -7.01 6.67
C ILE A 23 -9.31 -7.88 7.30
N ASP A 24 -9.46 -9.21 7.19
CA ASP A 24 -8.48 -10.15 7.75
C ASP A 24 -7.17 -10.15 6.96
N HIS A 25 -7.27 -10.08 5.62
CA HIS A 25 -6.15 -10.02 4.70
C HIS A 25 -6.57 -9.35 3.39
N TRP A 26 -5.62 -8.80 2.65
CA TRP A 26 -5.85 -8.36 1.28
C TRP A 26 -6.12 -9.56 0.38
N PRO A 27 -7.16 -9.54 -0.46
CA PRO A 27 -7.45 -10.64 -1.37
C PRO A 27 -6.35 -10.80 -2.42
N GLU A 28 -6.12 -12.04 -2.84
CA GLU A 28 -5.23 -12.35 -3.96
C GLU A 28 -5.97 -12.14 -5.28
N VAL A 29 -5.43 -11.28 -6.13
CA VAL A 29 -5.96 -11.06 -7.49
C VAL A 29 -5.08 -11.79 -8.51
N PRO A 30 -5.66 -12.66 -9.36
CA PRO A 30 -4.91 -13.37 -10.39
C PRO A 30 -4.15 -12.44 -11.34
N LYS A 31 -2.97 -12.89 -11.78
CA LYS A 31 -2.17 -12.14 -12.76
C LYS A 31 -2.93 -11.98 -14.08
N GLY A 32 -2.71 -10.85 -14.74
CA GLY A 32 -3.40 -10.51 -16.00
C GLY A 32 -4.77 -9.86 -15.81
N GLN A 33 -5.22 -9.67 -14.57
CA GLN A 33 -6.44 -8.93 -14.24
C GLN A 33 -6.09 -7.56 -13.66
N SER A 34 -7.05 -6.63 -13.73
CA SER A 34 -6.97 -5.34 -13.05
C SER A 34 -6.96 -5.57 -11.53
N TRP A 35 -5.83 -5.27 -10.87
CA TRP A 35 -5.68 -5.56 -9.45
C TRP A 35 -6.70 -4.80 -8.58
N LYS A 36 -6.92 -3.51 -8.85
CA LYS A 36 -7.85 -2.68 -8.06
C LYS A 36 -9.30 -3.14 -8.18
N GLU A 37 -9.73 -3.50 -9.39
CA GLU A 37 -11.09 -4.03 -9.62
C GLU A 37 -11.23 -5.41 -8.99
N GLY A 38 -10.24 -6.29 -9.17
CA GLY A 38 -10.25 -7.62 -8.55
C GLY A 38 -10.29 -7.59 -7.03
N VAL A 39 -9.64 -6.63 -6.37
CA VAL A 39 -9.74 -6.44 -4.92
C VAL A 39 -11.15 -6.02 -4.51
N ILE A 40 -11.75 -5.07 -5.23
CA ILE A 40 -13.11 -4.59 -4.94
C ILE A 40 -14.13 -5.72 -5.12
N ASP A 41 -14.00 -6.50 -6.19
CA ASP A 41 -14.85 -7.64 -6.49
C ASP A 41 -14.69 -8.75 -5.43
N ALA A 42 -13.45 -9.08 -5.03
CA ALA A 42 -13.18 -10.11 -4.03
C ALA A 42 -13.68 -9.74 -2.62
N LEU A 43 -13.76 -8.44 -2.31
CA LEU A 43 -14.32 -7.94 -1.06
C LEU A 43 -15.85 -7.70 -1.13
N ASP A 44 -16.49 -7.98 -2.27
CA ASP A 44 -17.91 -7.69 -2.54
C ASP A 44 -18.31 -6.24 -2.24
N ILE A 45 -17.44 -5.30 -2.61
CA ILE A 45 -17.65 -3.87 -2.36
C ILE A 45 -18.25 -3.21 -3.60
N LYS A 46 -19.34 -2.45 -3.43
CA LYS A 46 -19.90 -1.62 -4.50
C LYS A 46 -19.26 -0.24 -4.51
N ALA A 47 -18.08 -0.13 -5.11
CA ALA A 47 -17.31 1.11 -5.19
C ALA A 47 -16.52 1.19 -6.51
N THR A 48 -16.16 2.41 -6.93
CA THR A 48 -15.11 2.59 -7.92
C THR A 48 -13.74 2.51 -7.25
N PRO A 49 -12.65 2.26 -8.00
CA PRO A 49 -11.31 2.33 -7.44
C PRO A 49 -10.99 3.65 -6.74
N ALA A 50 -11.46 4.78 -7.29
CA ALA A 50 -11.26 6.08 -6.68
C ALA A 50 -12.01 6.23 -5.34
N SER A 51 -13.26 5.78 -5.27
CA SER A 51 -14.05 5.89 -4.02
C SER A 51 -13.56 4.93 -2.94
N PHE A 52 -13.14 3.72 -3.32
CA PHE A 52 -12.54 2.78 -2.38
C PHE A 52 -11.19 3.31 -1.87
N TRP A 53 -10.33 3.87 -2.74
CA TRP A 53 -9.09 4.48 -2.28
C TRP A 53 -9.34 5.62 -1.28
N LYS A 54 -10.32 6.49 -1.56
CA LYS A 54 -10.69 7.56 -0.62
C LYS A 54 -11.13 6.99 0.74
N HIS A 55 -11.84 5.87 0.76
CA HIS A 55 -12.21 5.17 1.99
C HIS A 55 -10.99 4.65 2.75
N VAL A 56 -10.10 3.91 2.07
CA VAL A 56 -8.85 3.37 2.64
C VAL A 56 -7.99 4.50 3.21
N LEU A 57 -7.74 5.53 2.41
CA LEU A 57 -6.93 6.69 2.82
C LEU A 57 -7.53 7.43 4.02
N GLY A 58 -8.86 7.52 4.11
CA GLY A 58 -9.55 8.13 5.25
C GLY A 58 -9.44 7.34 6.56
N LYS A 59 -8.96 6.09 6.51
CA LYS A 59 -8.70 5.25 7.70
C LYS A 59 -7.25 5.29 8.17
N VAL A 60 -6.32 5.64 7.28
CA VAL A 60 -4.90 5.76 7.61
C VAL A 60 -4.66 7.06 8.38
N THR A 61 -4.11 6.95 9.58
CA THR A 61 -3.85 8.08 10.49
C THR A 61 -2.38 8.23 10.86
N SER A 62 -1.61 7.15 10.75
CA SER A 62 -0.20 7.11 11.12
C SER A 62 0.58 6.18 10.20
N TRP A 63 1.90 6.36 10.11
CA TRP A 63 2.81 5.40 9.49
C TRP A 63 2.67 3.99 10.10
N LYS A 64 2.20 3.89 11.34
CA LYS A 64 1.91 2.61 12.02
C LYS A 64 0.81 1.79 11.36
N ASP A 65 -0.02 2.43 10.54
CA ASP A 65 -1.11 1.80 9.79
C ASP A 65 -0.60 1.15 8.49
N LEU A 66 0.68 1.31 8.18
CA LEU A 66 1.32 0.74 7.00
C LEU A 66 2.21 -0.45 7.37
N GLU A 67 2.36 -1.36 6.41
CA GLU A 67 3.22 -2.52 6.52
C GLU A 67 4.71 -2.13 6.40
N THR A 68 5.55 -2.75 7.23
CA THR A 68 6.98 -2.43 7.37
C THR A 68 7.78 -2.42 6.05
N PRO A 69 7.57 -3.33 5.08
CA PRO A 69 8.32 -3.31 3.83
C PRO A 69 8.22 -1.99 3.06
N LEU A 70 7.08 -1.30 3.09
CA LEU A 70 6.96 0.01 2.43
C LEU A 70 7.71 1.08 3.24
N LEU A 71 7.61 1.06 4.56
CA LEU A 71 8.27 2.03 5.42
C LEU A 71 9.79 1.95 5.28
N GLY A 72 10.36 0.75 5.38
CA GLY A 72 11.81 0.56 5.24
C GLY A 72 12.33 0.99 3.86
N ALA A 73 11.59 0.67 2.79
CA ALA A 73 11.93 1.12 1.44
C ALA A 73 11.93 2.65 1.31
N VAL A 74 11.04 3.35 2.01
CA VAL A 74 10.98 4.82 2.04
C VAL A 74 12.10 5.40 2.90
N GLU A 75 12.39 4.80 4.06
CA GLU A 75 13.50 5.22 4.92
C GLU A 75 14.85 5.13 4.20
N GLU A 76 15.12 4.00 3.53
CA GLU A 76 16.33 3.84 2.71
C GLU A 76 16.42 4.93 1.63
N LEU A 77 15.30 5.23 0.94
CA LEU A 77 15.26 6.29 -0.07
C LEU A 77 15.54 7.67 0.51
N ILE A 78 15.07 7.96 1.72
CA ILE A 78 15.35 9.21 2.43
C ILE A 78 16.84 9.28 2.76
N ASP A 79 17.41 8.23 3.34
CA ASP A 79 18.84 8.19 3.70
C ASP A 79 19.75 8.38 2.47
N PHE A 80 19.35 7.83 1.33
CA PHE A 80 20.09 7.96 0.08
C PHE A 80 20.13 9.40 -0.46
N VAL A 81 19.09 10.20 -0.21
CA VAL A 81 19.02 11.60 -0.67
C VAL A 81 19.39 12.61 0.42
N ALA A 82 19.47 12.18 1.67
CA ALA A 82 19.81 13.02 2.79
C ALA A 82 21.28 13.49 2.71
N PRO A 83 21.57 14.76 3.08
CA PRO A 83 22.94 15.20 3.22
C PRO A 83 23.63 14.42 4.37
N PRO A 84 24.96 14.18 4.29
CA PRO A 84 25.68 13.52 5.36
C PRO A 84 25.54 14.30 6.68
N GLU A 85 25.43 13.58 7.81
CA GLU A 85 25.44 14.22 9.12
C GLU A 85 26.75 15.01 9.32
N PRO A 86 26.68 16.22 9.92
CA PRO A 86 27.83 17.11 10.09
C PRO A 86 28.91 16.56 11.04
#